data_AF-A0AAU6WQP9-F1
#
_entry.id   AF-A0AAU6WQP9-F1
#
_cell.length_a   1.000
_cell.length_b   1.000
_cell.length_c   1.000
_cell.angle_alpha   90.00
_cell.angle_beta   90.00
_cell.angle_gamma   90.00
#
_symmetry.space_group_name_H-M   'P 1'
#
loop_
_entity.id
_entity.type
_entity.pdbx_description
1 polymer ?
#
loop_
_entity_poly.entity_id
_entity_poly.type
_entity_poly.pdbx_seq_one_letter_code
_entity_poly.pdbx_strand_id
1 'polypeptide(L)' 'MGVSIKEHARFDARLSKEQKQFFEKAASLGGFRSLTDFVIMTVQEKAKEIIQEKEQIIASEKDSRVFSMPLQNRKNLQKH' A
#
# COMPACT_ATOMS: atom_id res chain seq x y z
N MET A 1 -15.15 3.76 27.21
CA MET A 1 -14.87 3.08 25.93
C MET A 1 -15.22 4.07 24.83
N GLY A 2 -14.22 4.67 24.19
CA GLY A 2 -14.46 5.62 23.11
C GLY A 2 -14.89 4.87 21.86
N VAL A 3 -16.11 5.08 21.40
CA VAL A 3 -16.55 4.59 20.09
C VAL A 3 -15.74 5.36 19.06
N SER A 4 -14.82 4.68 18.36
CA SER A 4 -14.17 5.24 17.17
C SER A 4 -15.26 5.40 16.11
N ILE A 5 -15.72 6.63 15.93
CA ILE A 5 -16.57 7.01 14.81
C ILE A 5 -15.70 6.81 13.57
N LYS A 6 -16.06 5.85 12.71
CA LYS A 6 -15.41 5.70 11.41
C LYS A 6 -15.92 6.84 10.54
N GLU A 7 -15.10 7.86 10.39
CA GLU A 7 -15.36 8.97 9.47
C GLU A 7 -15.46 8.42 8.04
N HIS A 8 -16.59 8.68 7.38
CA HIS A 8 -16.82 8.28 6.00
C HIS A 8 -16.40 9.40 5.04
N ALA A 9 -15.53 9.09 4.09
CA ALA A 9 -15.13 10.01 3.01
C ALA A 9 -15.70 9.55 1.66
N ARG A 10 -15.97 10.50 0.77
CA ARG A 10 -16.43 10.24 -0.60
C ARG A 10 -15.27 10.19 -1.58
N PHE A 11 -15.42 9.34 -2.59
CA PHE A 11 -14.56 9.28 -3.77
C PHE A 11 -15.40 9.67 -4.98
N ASP A 12 -15.07 10.80 -5.61
CA ASP A 12 -15.77 11.34 -6.76
C ASP A 12 -14.89 11.21 -8.02
N ALA A 13 -15.41 10.53 -9.05
CA ALA A 13 -14.73 10.35 -10.33
C ALA A 13 -15.70 10.53 -11.50
N ARG A 14 -15.24 11.17 -12.58
CA ARG A 14 -15.96 11.26 -13.85
C ARG A 14 -15.31 10.34 -14.86
N LEU A 15 -16.10 9.40 -15.39
CA LEU A 15 -15.65 8.46 -16.41
C LEU A 15 -16.26 8.84 -17.77
N SER A 16 -15.49 8.64 -18.84
CA SER A 16 -16.08 8.63 -20.18
C SER A 16 -17.04 7.44 -20.31
N LYS A 17 -17.96 7.51 -21.28
CA LYS A 17 -18.90 6.41 -21.54
C LYS A 17 -18.17 5.11 -21.86
N GLU A 18 -17.13 5.20 -22.68
CA GLU A 18 -16.32 4.04 -23.09
C GLU A 18 -15.59 3.41 -21.89
N GLN A 19 -14.98 4.24 -21.04
CA GLN A 19 -14.28 3.76 -19.84
C GLN A 19 -15.25 3.07 -18.87
N LYS A 20 -16.44 3.65 -18.67
CA LYS A 20 -17.49 3.03 -17.85
C LYS A 20 -17.90 1.67 -18.39
N GLN A 21 -18.16 1.56 -19.70
CA GLN A 21 -18.56 0.30 -20.33
C GLN A 21 -17.46 -0.76 -20.24
N PHE A 22 -16.20 -0.34 -20.42
CA PHE A 22 -15.05 -1.24 -20.28
C PHE A 22 -14.96 -1.79 -18.85
N PHE A 23 -15.08 -0.94 -17.83
CA PHE A 23 -15.05 -1.38 -16.44
C PHE A 23 -16.26 -2.23 -16.06
N GLU A 24 -17.46 -1.93 -16.57
CA GLU A 24 -18.66 -2.75 -16.33
C GLU A 24 -18.51 -4.15 -16.92
N LYS A 25 -17.93 -4.25 -18.12
CA LYS A 25 -17.60 -5.55 -18.73
C LYS A 25 -16.59 -6.32 -17.88
N ALA A 26 -15.52 -5.66 -17.44
CA ALA A 26 -14.52 -6.28 -16.56
C ALA A 26 -15.13 -6.74 -15.22
N ALA A 27 -15.96 -5.90 -14.59
CA ALA A 27 -16.67 -6.22 -13.36
C ALA A 27 -17.57 -7.46 -13.52
N SER A 28 -18.33 -7.52 -14.62
CA SER A 28 -19.20 -8.66 -14.92
C SER A 28 -18.39 -9.95 -15.12
N LEU A 29 -17.29 -9.90 -15.88
CA LEU A 29 -16.44 -11.07 -16.12
C LEU A 29 -15.68 -11.52 -14.87
N GLY A 30 -15.29 -10.57 -14.01
CA GLY A 30 -14.61 -10.83 -12.74
C GLY A 30 -15.53 -11.26 -11.60
N GLY A 31 -16.85 -11.33 -11.83
CA GLY A 31 -17.81 -11.77 -10.81
C GLY A 31 -18.11 -10.74 -9.72
N PHE A 32 -17.85 -9.45 -9.99
CA PHE A 32 -18.13 -8.38 -9.04
C PHE A 32 -19.62 -8.03 -9.00
N ARG A 33 -20.10 -7.60 -7.83
CA ARG A 33 -21.53 -7.30 -7.62
C ARG A 33 -21.96 -5.99 -8.27
N SER A 34 -21.03 -5.06 -8.46
CA SER A 34 -21.28 -3.76 -9.09
C SER A 34 -19.98 -3.14 -9.62
N LEU A 35 -20.11 -2.10 -10.44
CA LEU A 35 -18.98 -1.29 -10.91
C LEU A 35 -18.22 -0.64 -9.73
N THR A 36 -18.94 -0.14 -8.73
CA THR A 36 -18.33 0.47 -7.55
C THR A 36 -17.51 -0.54 -6.76
N ASP A 37 -18.07 -1.73 -6.53
CA ASP A 37 -17.39 -2.84 -5.84
C ASP A 37 -16.10 -3.22 -6.57
N PHE A 38 -16.17 -3.40 -7.90
CA PHE A 38 -15.00 -3.64 -8.75
C PHE A 38 -13.92 -2.56 -8.59
N VAL A 39 -14.28 -1.28 -8.72
CA VAL A 39 -13.32 -0.18 -8.64
C VAL A 39 -12.67 -0.11 -7.25
N ILE A 40 -13.46 -0.17 -6.18
CA ILE A 40 -12.94 -0.05 -4.81
C ILE A 40 -12.02 -1.23 -4.48
N MET A 41 -12.43 -2.46 -4.78
CA MET A 41 -11.61 -3.64 -4.49
C MET A 41 -10.30 -3.64 -5.28
N THR A 42 -10.38 -3.37 -6.59
CA THR A 42 -9.20 -3.39 -7.47
C THR A 42 -8.20 -2.28 -7.11
N VAL A 43 -8.70 -1.07 -6.86
CA VAL A 43 -7.84 0.06 -6.46
C VAL A 43 -7.23 -0.17 -5.08
N GLN A 44 -7.98 -0.75 -4.14
CA GLN A 44 -7.46 -1.08 -2.81
C GLN A 44 -6.34 -2.13 -2.88
N GLU A 45 -6.51 -3.18 -3.68
CA GLU A 45 -5.46 -4.19 -3.90
C GLU A 45 -4.22 -3.54 -4.52
N LYS A 46 -4.39 -2.75 -5.58
CA LYS A 46 -3.24 -2.09 -6.23
C LYS A 46 -2.54 -1.09 -5.32
N ALA A 47 -3.29 -0.36 -4.50
CA ALA A 47 -2.72 0.55 -3.52
C ALA A 47 -1.84 -0.19 -2.49
N LYS A 48 -2.29 -1.35 -2.00
CA LYS A 48 -1.48 -2.19 -1.09
C LYS A 48 -0.19 -2.64 -1.76
N GLU A 49 -0.25 -3.14 -2.99
CA GLU A 49 0.94 -3.53 -3.74
C GLU A 49 1.94 -2.39 -3.87
N ILE A 50 1.49 -1.20 -4.27
CA ILE A 50 2.35 -0.01 -4.44
C ILE A 50 3.00 0.38 -3.12
N ILE A 51 2.23 0.43 -2.03
CA ILE A 51 2.76 0.79 -0.70
C ILE A 51 3.79 -0.24 -0.26
N GLN A 52 3.47 -1.54 -0.35
CA GLN A 52 4.39 -2.61 0.03
C GLN A 52 5.68 -2.56 -0.79
N GLU A 53 5.60 -2.38 -2.11
CA GLU A 53 6.77 -2.26 -2.97
C GLU A 53 7.66 -1.09 -2.53
N LYS A 54 7.08 0.11 -2.35
CA LYS A 54 7.85 1.31 -2.02
C LYS A 54 8.40 1.31 -0.59
N GLU A 55 7.63 0.82 0.38
CA GLU A 55 8.07 0.77 1.78
C GLU A 55 9.10 -0.34 2.03
N GLN A 56 9.00 -1.48 1.35
CA GLN A 56 10.03 -2.52 1.41
C GLN A 56 11.36 -2.04 0.81
N ILE A 57 11.31 -1.27 -0.28
CA ILE A 57 12.51 -0.62 -0.85
C ILE A 57 13.14 0.32 0.19
N ILE A 58 12.34 1.15 0.86
CA ILE A 58 12.84 2.10 1.88
C ILE A 58 13.45 1.37 3.10
N ALA A 59 12.83 0.28 3.57
CA ALA A 59 13.37 -0.53 4.65
C ALA A 59 14.68 -1.21 4.24
N SER A 60 14.74 -1.80 3.03
CA SER A 60 15.94 -2.44 2.49
C SER A 60 17.10 -1.45 2.30
N GLU A 61 16.83 -0.23 1.84
CA GLU A 61 17.86 0.82 1.72
C GLU A 61 18.40 1.27 3.08
N LYS A 62 17.52 1.41 4.09
CA LYS A 62 17.93 1.75 5.45
C LYS A 62 18.76 0.64 6.08
N ASP A 63 18.33 -0.61 5.95
CA ASP A 63 19.05 -1.77 6.48
C ASP A 63 20.39 -1.96 5.77
N SER A 64 20.48 -1.72 4.46
CA SER A 64 21.75 -1.75 3.72
C SER A 64 22.72 -0.65 4.17
N ARG A 65 22.23 0.53 4.58
CA ARG A 65 23.07 1.59 5.16
C ARG A 65 23.54 1.24 6.58
N VAL A 66 22.69 0.62 7.39
CA VAL A 66 23.05 0.18 8.75
C VAL A 66 24.05 -0.98 8.69
N PHE A 67 23.88 -1.92 7.76
CA PHE A 67 24.81 -3.04 7.56
C PHE A 67 26.16 -2.61 6.93
N SER A 68 26.20 -1.46 6.27
CA SER A 68 27.44 -0.87 5.72
C SER A 68 28.22 -0.04 6.74
N MET A 69 27.80 0.02 8.01
CA MET A 69 28.66 0.54 9.08
C MET A 69 29.67 -0.55 9.48
N PRO A 70 31.00 -0.33 9.30
CA PRO A 70 31.98 -1.22 9.85
C PRO A 70 31.75 -1.29 11.36
N LEU A 71 31.60 -2.50 11.89
CA LEU A 71 31.61 -2.76 13.34
C LEU A 71 33.01 -2.45 13.88
N GLN A 72 33.39 -1.18 13.93
CA GLN A 72 34.66 -0.76 14.47
C GLN A 72 34.55 -0.75 16.00
N ASN A 73 35.23 -1.74 16.56
CA ASN A 73 35.82 -1.75 17.89
C ASN A 73 34.96 -2.26 19.06
N ARG A 74 34.87 -3.61 19.13
CA ARG A 74 34.92 -4.29 20.43
C ARG A 74 36.30 -4.09 21.06
N LYS A 75 36.30 -3.95 22.39
CA LYS A 75 37.40 -4.12 23.36
C LYS A 75 38.25 -2.87 23.67
N ASN A 76 37.88 -2.17 24.74
CA ASN A 76 38.71 -2.06 25.95
C ASN A 76 38.10 -1.04 26.91
N LEU A 77 37.46 -1.49 27.98
CA LEU A 77 37.43 -0.78 29.28
C LEU A 77 37.09 -1.81 30.37
N GLN A 78 37.92 -2.85 30.46
CA GLN A 78 38.27 -3.42 31.75
C GLN A 78 39.77 -3.20 31.88
N LYS A 79 40.18 -2.29 32.77
CA LYS A 79 41.44 -2.36 33.50
C LYS A 79 41.43 -1.29 34.59
N HIS A 80 41.37 -1.80 35.82
CA HIS A 80 41.89 -1.29 37.09
C HIS A 80 41.60 0.14 37.51
#